data_AF-A0A378JAS1-F1
#
_entry.id   AF-A0A378JAS1-F1
#
_cell.length_a   1.000
_cell.length_b   1.000
_cell.length_c   1.000
_cell.angle_alpha   90.00
_cell.angle_beta   90.00
_cell.angle_gamma   90.00
#
_symmetry.space_group_name_H-M   'P 1'
#
loop_
_entity.id
_entity.type
_entity.pdbx_description
1 polymer ?
#
loop_
_entity_poly.entity_id
_entity_poly.type
_entity_poly.pdbx_seq_one_letter_code
_entity_poly.pdbx_strand_id
1 'polypeptide(L)'
;MPELLNFLDGAIYPIINGYVFGNQMRYKITEHYARGEEKLIAAFNKFNEARLFMAQKASIDEEAKKKIIYRLYDDNELLHELNKTNISITHAHYAEGNGDLNNAAPFIFQVMAKTAESLEKEMIAQFNDKKDAKLFVVCKIETDQTIHDSDLFFIVKGNLLIDTANKIIIANRNKEASRASGNEKNPTLNPLPTRPTPRGGPPDYWVDKRDDDEKGN
;
A
#
# COMPACT_ATOMS: atom_id res chain seq x y z
N MET A 1 -2.36 30.08 -21.58
CA MET A 1 -3.12 29.81 -22.82
C MET A 1 -3.01 28.32 -23.09
N PRO A 2 -4.02 27.51 -22.79
CA PRO A 2 -4.01 26.09 -23.14
C PRO A 2 -4.40 25.93 -24.62
N GLU A 3 -3.67 25.08 -25.35
CA GLU A 3 -3.99 24.71 -26.73
C GLU A 3 -5.13 23.67 -26.75
N LEU A 4 -6.14 23.92 -27.59
CA LEU A 4 -7.29 23.04 -27.79
C LEU A 4 -7.03 22.20 -29.06
N LEU A 5 -6.89 20.88 -28.93
CA LEU A 5 -6.85 19.97 -30.06
C LEU A 5 -8.19 19.23 -30.18
N ASN A 6 -8.86 19.39 -31.32
CA ASN A 6 -10.12 18.71 -31.63
C ASN A 6 -9.83 17.28 -32.09
N PHE A 7 -10.24 16.28 -31.30
CA PHE A 7 -10.42 14.90 -31.77
C PHE A 7 -11.91 14.54 -31.79
N LEU A 8 -12.27 13.78 -32.81
CA LEU A 8 -13.62 13.40 -33.25
C LEU A 8 -14.38 12.58 -32.18
N ASP A 9 -14.99 13.24 -31.21
CA ASP A 9 -16.27 12.86 -30.57
C ASP A 9 -16.59 13.84 -29.44
N GLY A 10 -17.15 15.01 -29.78
CA GLY A 10 -18.07 15.83 -28.98
C GLY A 10 -17.81 16.20 -27.50
N ALA A 11 -16.77 15.71 -26.84
CA ALA A 11 -16.50 15.90 -25.42
C ALA A 11 -15.21 16.70 -25.26
N ILE A 12 -15.37 17.96 -24.86
CA ILE A 12 -14.25 18.88 -24.59
C ILE A 12 -13.72 18.54 -23.20
N TYR A 13 -12.60 17.82 -23.14
CA TYR A 13 -11.87 17.59 -21.89
C TYR A 13 -10.79 18.67 -21.72
N PRO A 14 -10.75 19.40 -20.59
CA PRO A 14 -9.71 20.38 -20.35
C PRO A 14 -8.36 19.68 -20.18
N ILE A 15 -7.38 20.00 -21.02
CA ILE A 15 -5.98 19.62 -20.83
C ILE A 15 -5.34 20.68 -19.93
N ILE A 16 -4.98 20.29 -18.71
CA ILE A 16 -4.11 21.09 -17.83
C ILE A 16 -2.88 20.23 -17.56
N ASN A 17 -1.69 20.73 -17.92
CA ASN A 17 -0.39 20.06 -17.73
C ASN A 17 -0.21 18.71 -18.46
N GLY A 18 -0.80 18.52 -19.65
CA GLY A 18 -0.57 17.32 -20.47
C GLY A 18 -1.26 16.05 -19.98
N TYR A 19 -2.29 16.19 -19.13
CA TYR A 19 -3.13 15.09 -18.67
C TYR A 19 -4.46 15.11 -19.43
N VAL A 20 -4.81 14.01 -20.09
CA VAL A 20 -6.15 13.77 -20.63
C VAL A 20 -7.06 13.41 -19.46
N PHE A 21 -7.99 14.31 -19.10
CA PHE A 21 -9.06 14.05 -18.12
C PHE A 21 -10.14 13.12 -18.72
N GLY A 22 -9.76 11.92 -19.15
CA GLY A 22 -10.67 10.97 -19.80
C GLY A 22 -11.47 10.10 -18.82
N ASN A 23 -11.00 9.88 -17.59
CA ASN A 23 -11.66 8.99 -16.64
C ASN A 23 -11.86 9.68 -15.29
N GLN A 24 -13.08 10.11 -15.02
CA GLN A 24 -13.51 10.53 -13.69
C GLN A 24 -13.47 9.31 -12.76
N MET A 25 -12.94 9.48 -11.55
CA MET A 25 -12.87 8.45 -10.51
C MET A 25 -14.28 8.13 -10.00
N ARG A 26 -15.00 7.31 -10.77
CA ARG A 26 -16.43 7.03 -10.62
C ARG A 26 -16.74 6.11 -9.44
N TYR A 27 -15.89 5.11 -9.23
CA TYR A 27 -16.10 4.09 -8.21
C TYR A 27 -15.39 4.47 -6.92
N LYS A 28 -16.13 4.56 -5.82
CA LYS A 28 -15.63 5.01 -4.52
C LYS A 28 -15.78 3.91 -3.48
N ILE A 29 -14.76 3.71 -2.65
CA ILE A 29 -14.79 2.73 -1.57
C ILE A 29 -14.71 3.44 -0.23
N THR A 30 -15.57 3.04 0.69
CA THR A 30 -15.56 3.49 2.07
C THR A 30 -15.27 2.35 3.04
N GLU A 31 -14.74 2.71 4.21
CA GLU A 31 -14.62 1.84 5.37
C GLU A 31 -15.48 2.38 6.52
N HIS A 32 -16.09 1.48 7.29
CA HIS A 32 -16.93 1.85 8.42
C HIS A 32 -16.74 0.85 9.57
N TYR A 33 -16.28 1.35 10.71
CA TYR A 33 -16.14 0.57 11.95
C TYR A 33 -17.44 0.59 12.74
N ALA A 34 -17.70 -0.44 13.55
CA ALA A 34 -18.94 -0.58 14.35
C ALA A 34 -19.34 0.64 15.21
N ARG A 35 -18.39 1.51 15.54
CA ARG A 35 -18.59 2.73 16.37
C ARG A 35 -17.93 3.98 15.76
N GLY A 36 -17.53 3.92 14.49
CA GLY A 36 -16.81 5.01 13.81
C GLY A 36 -17.66 5.66 12.74
N GLU A 37 -17.20 6.79 12.22
CA GLU A 37 -17.77 7.37 11.00
C GLU A 37 -17.37 6.56 9.78
N GLU A 38 -18.23 6.57 8.76
CA GLU A 38 -17.90 6.05 7.44
C GLU A 38 -16.90 6.99 6.74
N LYS A 39 -15.81 6.42 6.24
CA LYS A 39 -14.71 7.19 5.64
C LYS A 39 -14.42 6.70 4.24
N LEU A 40 -14.28 7.64 3.31
CA LEU A 40 -13.77 7.36 1.98
C LEU A 40 -12.29 6.96 2.05
N ILE A 41 -11.91 5.85 1.43
CA ILE A 41 -10.53 5.32 1.49
C ILE A 41 -9.84 5.22 0.14
N ALA A 42 -10.60 4.98 -0.93
CA ALA A 42 -10.07 4.85 -2.26
C ALA A 42 -11.11 5.21 -3.34
N ALA A 43 -10.62 5.57 -4.52
CA ALA A 43 -11.44 5.76 -5.71
C ALA A 43 -10.75 5.23 -6.98
N PHE A 44 -11.54 4.78 -7.95
CA PHE A 44 -11.09 4.05 -9.13
C PHE A 44 -11.86 4.43 -10.39
N ASN A 45 -11.21 4.26 -11.53
CA ASN A 45 -11.86 4.40 -12.84
C ASN A 45 -12.69 3.18 -13.23
N LYS A 46 -12.33 2.00 -12.73
CA LYS A 46 -12.93 0.72 -13.15
C LYS A 46 -13.54 -0.04 -11.98
N PHE A 47 -14.77 -0.51 -12.17
CA PHE A 47 -15.52 -1.28 -11.17
C PHE A 47 -14.78 -2.54 -10.71
N ASN A 48 -14.23 -3.31 -11.66
CA ASN A 48 -13.53 -4.55 -11.35
C ASN A 48 -12.28 -4.33 -10.49
N GLU A 49 -11.57 -3.23 -10.73
CA GLU A 49 -10.39 -2.83 -9.95
C GLU A 49 -10.77 -2.43 -8.52
N ALA A 50 -11.84 -1.64 -8.37
CA ALA A 50 -12.39 -1.27 -7.07
C ALA A 50 -12.83 -2.51 -6.28
N ARG A 51 -13.60 -3.40 -6.92
CA ARG A 51 -14.08 -4.65 -6.31
C ARG A 51 -12.93 -5.56 -5.89
N LEU A 52 -11.91 -5.70 -6.74
CA LEU A 52 -10.73 -6.51 -6.43
C LEU A 52 -9.98 -5.95 -5.22
N PHE A 53 -9.70 -4.64 -5.22
CA PHE A 53 -9.03 -4.00 -4.09
C PHE A 53 -9.83 -4.18 -2.79
N MET A 54 -11.14 -3.93 -2.83
CA MET A 54 -12.02 -4.07 -1.67
C MET A 54 -11.96 -5.49 -1.09
N ALA A 55 -12.02 -6.52 -1.94
CA ALA A 55 -11.97 -7.92 -1.51
C ALA A 55 -10.62 -8.26 -0.85
N GLN A 56 -9.52 -7.81 -1.46
CA GLN A 56 -8.18 -8.06 -0.89
C GLN A 56 -7.99 -7.34 0.44
N LYS A 57 -8.36 -6.07 0.50
CA LYS A 57 -8.28 -5.25 1.72
C LYS A 57 -9.09 -5.88 2.85
N ALA A 58 -10.32 -6.29 2.57
CA ALA A 58 -11.16 -7.00 3.52
C ALA A 58 -10.54 -8.30 4.02
N SER A 59 -9.89 -9.09 3.16
CA SER A 59 -9.20 -10.33 3.56
C SER A 59 -8.05 -10.06 4.53
N ILE A 60 -7.21 -9.06 4.24
CA ILE A 60 -6.07 -8.68 5.10
C ILE A 60 -6.56 -8.19 6.47
N ASP A 61 -7.62 -7.39 6.49
CA ASP A 61 -8.16 -6.86 7.73
C ASP A 61 -8.90 -7.92 8.56
N GLU A 62 -9.50 -8.92 7.91
CA GLU A 62 -10.06 -10.10 8.56
C GLU A 62 -8.98 -10.94 9.24
N GLU A 63 -7.83 -11.17 8.58
CA GLU A 63 -6.65 -11.81 9.18
C GLU A 63 -6.14 -11.03 10.39
N ALA A 64 -6.18 -9.69 10.31
CA ALA A 64 -5.87 -8.79 11.42
C ALA A 64 -6.99 -8.66 12.47
N LYS A 65 -8.07 -9.44 12.35
CA LYS A 65 -9.25 -9.47 13.24
C LYS A 65 -9.94 -8.11 13.40
N LYS A 66 -9.86 -7.25 12.38
CA LYS A 66 -10.58 -5.97 12.36
C LYS A 66 -12.03 -6.20 11.95
N LYS A 67 -12.93 -5.45 12.59
CA LYS A 67 -14.36 -5.47 12.32
C LYS A 67 -14.72 -4.22 11.52
N ILE A 68 -14.72 -4.35 10.20
CA ILE A 68 -14.93 -3.25 9.25
C ILE A 68 -16.03 -3.68 8.26
N ILE A 69 -16.90 -2.74 7.93
CA ILE A 69 -17.83 -2.81 6.81
C ILE A 69 -17.19 -2.05 5.66
N TYR A 70 -17.04 -2.69 4.52
CA TYR A 70 -16.59 -2.06 3.28
C TYR A 70 -17.77 -1.84 2.35
N ARG A 71 -17.86 -0.66 1.73
CA ARG A 71 -18.89 -0.34 0.74
C ARG A 71 -18.26 0.21 -0.51
N LEU A 72 -18.83 -0.17 -1.65
CA LEU A 72 -18.45 0.30 -2.97
C LEU A 72 -19.64 1.04 -3.57
N TYR A 73 -19.41 2.29 -3.92
CA TYR A 73 -20.38 3.18 -4.54
C TYR A 73 -20.00 3.53 -5.97
N ASP A 74 -21.00 3.80 -6.77
CA ASP A 74 -20.90 4.53 -8.03
C ASP A 74 -21.62 5.87 -7.85
N ASP A 75 -20.84 6.94 -7.79
CA ASP A 75 -21.26 8.24 -7.28
C ASP A 75 -21.92 8.15 -5.89
N ASN A 76 -23.25 8.01 -5.82
CA ASN A 76 -24.05 7.91 -4.60
C ASN A 76 -24.85 6.60 -4.50
N GLU A 77 -24.75 5.72 -5.51
CA GLU A 77 -25.45 4.43 -5.54
C GLU A 77 -24.57 3.34 -4.93
N LEU A 78 -25.06 2.66 -3.90
CA LEU A 78 -24.38 1.52 -3.29
C LEU A 78 -24.44 0.31 -4.23
N LEU A 79 -23.30 -0.09 -4.77
CA LEU A 79 -23.20 -1.25 -5.66
C LEU A 79 -22.87 -2.55 -4.90
N HIS A 80 -22.05 -2.47 -3.86
CA HIS A 80 -21.62 -3.66 -3.12
C HIS A 80 -21.28 -3.33 -1.67
N GLU A 81 -21.64 -4.23 -0.75
CA GLU A 81 -21.28 -4.16 0.67
C GLU A 81 -20.64 -5.47 1.12
N LEU A 82 -19.55 -5.38 1.87
CA LEU A 82 -18.92 -6.49 2.59
C LEU A 82 -19.05 -6.25 4.09
N ASN A 83 -19.94 -7.00 4.74
CA ASN A 83 -20.14 -7.01 6.19
C ASN A 83 -20.04 -8.44 6.74
N LYS A 84 -18.87 -9.08 6.61
CA LYS A 84 -18.67 -10.48 7.00
C LYS A 84 -18.96 -10.77 8.47
N THR A 85 -18.72 -9.79 9.35
CA THR A 85 -18.88 -9.96 10.80
C THR A 85 -20.26 -9.56 11.30
N ASN A 86 -21.22 -9.29 10.40
CA ASN A 86 -22.59 -8.88 10.69
C ASN A 86 -22.65 -7.76 11.74
N ILE A 87 -21.80 -6.75 11.55
CA ILE A 87 -21.73 -5.59 12.43
C ILE A 87 -23.07 -4.86 12.33
N SER A 88 -23.73 -4.70 13.47
CA SER A 88 -24.93 -3.88 13.57
C SER A 88 -24.52 -2.42 13.80
N ILE A 89 -25.07 -1.52 12.98
CA ILE A 89 -24.79 -0.08 13.02
C ILE A 89 -25.87 0.66 13.84
N THR A 90 -26.85 -0.05 14.42
CA THR A 90 -28.01 0.51 15.16
C THR A 90 -27.67 1.45 16.32
N HIS A 91 -26.43 1.43 16.82
CA HIS A 91 -25.98 2.30 17.92
C HIS A 91 -24.96 3.36 17.49
N ALA A 92 -24.59 3.41 16.20
CA ALA A 92 -23.80 4.53 15.69
C ALA A 92 -24.78 5.68 15.39
N HIS A 93 -24.95 6.59 16.35
CA HIS A 93 -25.80 7.80 16.23
C HIS A 93 -25.45 8.72 15.05
N TYR A 94 -24.42 8.39 14.26
CA TYR A 94 -24.01 9.09 13.04
C TYR A 94 -24.58 8.47 11.75
N ALA A 95 -25.34 7.36 11.84
CA ALA A 95 -25.79 6.57 10.68
C ALA A 95 -27.17 6.94 10.13
N GLU A 96 -27.94 7.81 10.81
CA GLU A 96 -29.35 8.06 10.46
C GLU A 96 -29.57 9.30 9.55
N GLY A 97 -28.52 10.04 9.20
CA GLY A 97 -28.68 11.25 8.42
C GLY A 97 -27.51 11.50 7.50
N ASN A 98 -27.71 11.21 6.21
CA ASN A 98 -27.23 12.05 5.13
C ASN A 98 -25.77 12.52 5.27
N GLY A 99 -24.89 11.60 5.69
CA GLY A 99 -23.47 11.89 5.84
C GLY A 99 -22.95 12.24 4.48
N ASP A 100 -22.78 13.53 4.22
CA ASP A 100 -22.18 14.06 3.01
C ASP A 100 -20.82 13.36 2.84
N LEU A 101 -20.79 12.28 2.04
CA LEU A 101 -19.56 11.68 1.52
C LEU A 101 -18.69 12.73 0.79
N ASN A 102 -19.29 13.91 0.54
CA ASN A 102 -18.73 15.14 0.00
C ASN A 102 -17.75 15.87 0.93
N ASN A 103 -17.64 15.54 2.22
CA ASN A 103 -16.69 16.19 3.14
C ASN A 103 -15.33 15.47 3.25
N ALA A 104 -14.98 14.63 2.27
CA ALA A 104 -13.74 13.89 2.30
C ALA A 104 -12.57 14.75 1.81
N ALA A 105 -11.56 14.94 2.67
CA ALA A 105 -10.26 15.47 2.29
C ALA A 105 -9.76 14.82 0.98
N PRO A 106 -9.08 15.58 0.10
CA PRO A 106 -8.63 15.05 -1.18
C PRO A 106 -7.71 13.85 -0.96
N PHE A 107 -7.85 12.85 -1.83
CA PHE A 107 -6.97 11.69 -1.81
C PHE A 107 -5.50 12.12 -1.91
N ILE A 108 -4.69 11.57 -1.01
CA ILE A 108 -3.30 11.99 -0.84
C ILE A 108 -2.40 11.31 -1.89
N PHE A 109 -2.68 10.04 -2.19
CA PHE A 109 -1.87 9.21 -3.07
C PHE A 109 -2.62 8.91 -4.36
N GLN A 110 -1.94 9.04 -5.48
CA GLN A 110 -2.45 8.77 -6.81
C GLN A 110 -1.63 7.66 -7.44
N VAL A 111 -2.30 6.71 -8.08
CA VAL A 111 -1.68 5.63 -8.84
C VAL A 111 -1.89 5.92 -10.31
N MET A 112 -0.77 6.04 -11.03
CA MET A 112 -0.76 6.20 -12.47
C MET A 112 -0.19 4.96 -13.15
N ALA A 113 -0.73 4.60 -14.29
CA ALA A 113 -0.23 3.53 -15.14
C ALA A 113 0.25 4.11 -16.48
N LYS A 114 1.35 3.56 -16.98
CA LYS A 114 1.83 3.76 -18.34
C LYS A 114 1.97 2.41 -19.00
N THR A 115 1.19 2.17 -20.04
CA THR A 115 1.27 0.94 -20.83
C THR A 115 2.36 1.06 -21.89
N ALA A 116 2.87 -0.07 -22.38
CA ALA A 116 3.83 -0.09 -23.49
C ALA A 116 3.31 0.61 -24.76
N GLU A 117 1.99 0.52 -24.97
CA GLU A 117 1.30 1.02 -26.16
C GLU A 117 0.93 2.52 -26.05
N SER A 118 1.00 3.10 -24.85
CA SER A 118 0.67 4.51 -24.61
C SER A 118 1.86 5.31 -24.11
N LEU A 119 2.08 6.48 -24.72
CA LEU A 119 3.07 7.44 -24.23
C LEU A 119 2.58 8.18 -22.99
N GLU A 120 1.26 8.27 -22.80
CA GLU A 120 0.62 9.02 -21.74
C GLU A 120 0.46 8.19 -20.46
N LYS A 121 0.52 8.88 -19.32
CA LYS A 121 0.23 8.29 -18.01
C LYS A 121 -1.24 8.50 -17.70
N GLU A 122 -1.95 7.42 -17.48
CA GLU A 122 -3.33 7.47 -17.03
C GLU A 122 -3.38 7.32 -15.51
N MET A 123 -4.13 8.17 -14.82
CA MET A 123 -4.44 7.97 -13.41
C MET A 123 -5.53 6.91 -13.29
N ILE A 124 -5.27 5.81 -12.58
CA ILE A 124 -6.18 4.66 -12.51
C ILE A 124 -6.86 4.49 -11.15
N ALA A 125 -6.23 4.99 -10.08
CA ALA A 125 -6.78 4.92 -8.73
C ALA A 125 -6.22 6.01 -7.80
N GLN A 126 -6.94 6.30 -6.73
CA GLN A 126 -6.57 7.26 -5.69
C GLN A 126 -6.80 6.66 -4.30
N PHE A 127 -5.95 7.04 -3.33
CA PHE A 127 -5.95 6.46 -1.98
C PHE A 127 -5.60 7.50 -0.91
N ASN A 128 -6.15 7.29 0.28
CA ASN A 128 -5.77 8.06 1.46
C ASN A 128 -4.50 7.51 2.15
N ASP A 129 -4.23 6.22 2.00
CA ASP A 129 -3.07 5.55 2.61
C ASP A 129 -2.07 5.02 1.56
N LYS A 130 -0.77 5.17 1.88
CA LYS A 130 0.33 4.71 1.01
C LYS A 130 0.37 3.19 0.85
N LYS A 131 0.08 2.44 1.92
CA LYS A 131 0.07 0.97 1.92
C LYS A 131 -1.07 0.46 1.06
N ASP A 132 -2.21 1.14 1.05
CA ASP A 132 -3.35 0.78 0.22
C ASP A 132 -3.06 1.00 -1.27
N ALA A 133 -2.41 2.11 -1.62
CA ALA A 133 -1.93 2.33 -2.98
C ALA A 133 -0.94 1.25 -3.43
N LYS A 134 -0.02 0.84 -2.54
CA LYS A 134 0.92 -0.26 -2.82
C LYS A 134 0.22 -1.60 -2.97
N LEU A 135 -0.72 -1.90 -2.08
CA LEU A 135 -1.52 -3.12 -2.13
C LEU A 135 -2.24 -3.22 -3.47
N PHE A 136 -2.91 -2.14 -3.90
CA PHE A 136 -3.59 -2.10 -5.18
C PHE A 136 -2.66 -2.40 -6.36
N VAL A 137 -1.48 -1.77 -6.43
CA VAL A 137 -0.51 -2.00 -7.51
C VAL A 137 -0.08 -3.47 -7.56
N VAL A 138 0.21 -4.08 -6.40
CA VAL A 138 0.57 -5.50 -6.31
C VAL A 138 -0.58 -6.37 -6.80
N CYS A 139 -1.79 -6.17 -6.27
CA CYS A 139 -2.97 -6.94 -6.66
C CYS A 139 -3.26 -6.84 -8.16
N LYS A 140 -3.16 -5.62 -8.72
CA LYS A 140 -3.40 -5.39 -10.13
C LYS A 140 -2.39 -6.16 -10.99
N ILE A 141 -1.10 -6.07 -10.69
CA ILE A 141 -0.04 -6.80 -11.41
C ILE A 141 -0.20 -8.33 -11.32
N GLU A 142 -0.64 -8.83 -10.16
CA GLU A 142 -0.76 -10.27 -9.93
C GLU A 142 -1.99 -10.89 -10.59
N THR A 143 -3.08 -10.13 -10.72
CA THR A 143 -4.37 -10.65 -11.20
C THR A 143 -4.66 -10.32 -12.66
N ASP A 144 -4.17 -9.18 -13.15
CA ASP A 144 -4.44 -8.70 -14.50
C ASP A 144 -3.40 -9.24 -15.48
N GLN A 145 -3.80 -10.28 -16.22
CA GLN A 145 -2.94 -10.96 -17.19
C GLN A 145 -2.61 -10.09 -18.42
N THR A 146 -3.33 -8.98 -18.62
CA THR A 146 -3.09 -8.05 -19.73
C THR A 146 -1.88 -7.16 -19.51
N ILE A 147 -1.36 -7.10 -18.28
CA ILE A 147 -0.21 -6.28 -17.91
C ILE A 147 1.08 -6.89 -18.46
N HIS A 148 1.76 -6.09 -19.28
CA HIS A 148 3.07 -6.41 -19.82
C HIS A 148 4.19 -6.09 -18.83
N ASP A 149 5.33 -6.76 -18.97
CA ASP A 149 6.51 -6.56 -18.11
C ASP A 149 7.08 -5.13 -18.22
N SER A 150 6.83 -4.46 -19.35
CA SER A 150 7.19 -3.08 -19.65
C SER A 150 6.21 -2.04 -19.08
N ASP A 151 5.02 -2.46 -18.63
CA ASP A 151 4.04 -1.53 -18.08
C ASP A 151 4.52 -1.02 -16.72
N LEU A 152 4.42 0.30 -16.53
CA LEU A 152 4.93 0.98 -15.35
C LEU A 152 3.78 1.57 -14.54
N PHE A 153 3.80 1.26 -13.25
CA PHE A 153 2.93 1.84 -12.24
C PHE A 153 3.72 2.84 -11.41
N PHE A 154 3.13 4.00 -11.18
CA PHE A 154 3.72 5.10 -10.41
C PHE A 154 2.79 5.45 -9.26
N ILE A 155 3.33 5.48 -8.03
CA ILE A 155 2.62 6.02 -6.87
C ILE A 155 3.14 7.42 -6.63
N VAL A 156 2.26 8.41 -6.65
CA VAL A 156 2.61 9.83 -6.53
C VAL A 156 1.81 10.45 -5.38
N LYS A 157 2.43 11.40 -4.67
CA LYS A 157 1.78 12.26 -3.67
C LYS A 157 1.95 13.71 -4.10
N GLY A 158 0.88 14.34 -4.58
CA GLY A 158 0.95 15.66 -5.23
C GLY A 158 1.87 15.61 -6.45
N ASN A 159 3.01 16.30 -6.40
CA ASN A 159 4.01 16.30 -7.47
C ASN A 159 5.22 15.37 -7.19
N LEU A 160 5.21 14.64 -6.07
CA LEU A 160 6.33 13.82 -5.63
C LEU A 160 6.11 12.34 -6.00
N LEU A 161 7.03 11.78 -6.78
CA LEU A 161 7.08 10.34 -7.05
C LEU A 161 7.51 9.58 -5.78
N ILE A 162 6.67 8.66 -5.31
CA ILE A 162 6.88 7.88 -4.08
C ILE A 162 7.41 6.49 -4.38
N ASP A 163 6.90 5.84 -5.43
CA ASP A 163 7.29 4.49 -5.81
C ASP A 163 7.07 4.27 -7.32
N THR A 164 7.83 3.34 -7.88
CA THR A 164 7.65 2.84 -9.25
C THR A 164 7.72 1.33 -9.23
N ALA A 165 6.79 0.69 -9.92
CA ALA A 165 6.69 -0.75 -9.97
C ALA A 165 6.33 -1.22 -11.38
N ASN A 166 6.82 -2.39 -11.74
CA ASN A 166 6.35 -3.20 -12.83
C ASN A 166 6.36 -4.66 -12.36
N LYS A 167 5.95 -5.57 -13.25
CA LYS A 167 5.88 -6.99 -12.95
C LYS A 167 7.20 -7.59 -12.46
N ILE A 168 8.32 -7.21 -13.10
CA ILE A 168 9.67 -7.66 -12.73
C ILE A 168 10.07 -7.15 -11.34
N ILE A 169 9.84 -5.87 -11.06
CA ILE A 169 10.18 -5.24 -9.78
C ILE A 169 9.38 -5.90 -8.64
N ILE A 170 8.07 -6.10 -8.81
CA ILE A 170 7.24 -6.76 -7.79
C ILE A 170 7.67 -8.21 -7.58
N ALA A 171 7.91 -8.96 -8.65
CA ALA A 171 8.40 -10.34 -8.54
C ALA A 171 9.73 -10.43 -7.77
N ASN A 172 10.65 -9.49 -7.99
CA ASN A 172 11.92 -9.45 -7.26
C ASN A 172 11.73 -9.09 -5.79
N ARG A 173 10.88 -8.09 -5.48
CA ARG A 173 10.54 -7.72 -4.09
C ARG A 173 9.93 -8.91 -3.33
N ASN A 174 9.06 -9.69 -3.96
CA ASN A 174 8.44 -10.87 -3.36
C ASN A 174 9.47 -11.99 -3.09
N LYS A 175 10.43 -12.20 -4.01
CA LYS A 175 11.55 -13.14 -3.81
C LYS A 175 12.46 -12.72 -2.66
N GLU A 176 12.75 -11.43 -2.53
CA GLU A 176 13.57 -10.88 -1.44
C GLU A 176 12.86 -11.00 -0.09
N ALA A 177 11.56 -10.66 -0.01
CA ALA A 177 10.77 -10.82 1.20
C ALA A 177 10.73 -12.29 1.68
N SER A 178 10.59 -13.23 0.74
CA SER A 178 10.61 -14.67 1.04
C SER A 178 11.97 -15.14 1.58
N ARG A 179 13.07 -14.58 1.07
CA ARG A 179 14.44 -14.87 1.57
C ARG A 179 14.69 -14.27 2.95
N ALA A 180 14.16 -13.08 3.23
CA ALA A 180 14.29 -12.42 4.52
C ALA A 180 13.52 -13.17 5.62
N SER A 181 12.33 -13.70 5.31
CA SER A 181 11.54 -14.51 6.26
C SER A 181 12.11 -15.92 6.49
N GLY A 182 12.96 -16.42 5.60
CA GLY A 182 13.52 -17.78 5.66
C GLY A 182 14.86 -17.91 6.39
N ASN A 183 15.45 -16.81 6.86
CA ASN A 183 16.79 -16.79 7.47
C ASN A 183 16.80 -16.05 8.82
N GLU A 184 16.04 -16.55 9.80
CA GLU A 184 16.31 -16.32 11.23
C GLU A 184 17.35 -17.31 11.78
N LYS A 185 18.26 -17.80 10.93
CA LYS A 185 19.55 -18.28 11.41
C LYS A 185 20.51 -17.12 11.28
N ASN A 186 20.68 -16.38 12.39
CA ASN A 186 21.83 -15.51 12.56
C ASN A 186 23.04 -16.20 11.94
N PRO A 187 23.75 -15.61 10.96
CA PRO A 187 25.02 -16.15 10.57
C PRO A 187 25.90 -16.05 11.82
N THR A 188 26.15 -17.18 12.46
CA THR A 188 27.24 -17.29 13.42
C THR A 188 28.47 -16.88 12.64
N LEU A 189 28.90 -15.63 12.83
CA LEU A 189 30.18 -15.15 12.36
C LEU A 189 31.20 -16.02 13.10
N ASN A 190 31.66 -17.08 12.43
CA ASN A 190 32.77 -17.86 12.93
C ASN A 190 33.92 -16.86 13.15
N PRO A 191 34.43 -16.70 14.39
CA PRO A 191 35.53 -15.79 14.62
C PRO A 191 36.67 -16.20 13.70
N LEU A 192 37.22 -15.23 12.97
CA LEU A 192 38.38 -15.42 12.10
C LEU A 192 39.45 -16.22 12.86
N PRO A 193 40.14 -17.18 12.22
CA PRO A 193 41.20 -17.93 12.87
C PRO A 193 42.22 -16.93 13.43
N THR A 194 42.33 -16.92 14.76
CA THR A 194 43.25 -16.05 15.47
C THR A 194 44.68 -16.34 14.99
N ARG A 195 45.36 -15.28 14.58
CA ARG A 195 46.78 -15.28 14.22
C ARG A 195 47.58 -16.03 15.31
N PRO A 196 48.51 -16.94 14.95
CA PRO A 196 49.31 -17.63 15.96
C PRO A 196 50.09 -16.61 16.78
N THR A 197 49.91 -16.64 18.10
CA THR A 197 50.64 -15.81 19.04
C THR A 197 52.12 -16.18 19.00
N PRO A 198 53.06 -15.22 18.81
CA PRO A 198 54.49 -15.51 18.85
C PRO A 198 54.87 -16.10 20.21
N ARG A 199 55.61 -17.21 20.19
CA ARG A 199 56.11 -17.88 21.39
C ARG A 199 57.34 -17.12 21.90
N GLY A 200 57.11 -16.04 22.64
CA GLY A 200 58.19 -15.29 23.30
C GLY A 200 57.82 -13.85 23.68
N GLY A 201 57.50 -13.64 24.96
CA GLY A 201 57.35 -12.32 25.60
C GLY A 201 57.09 -12.49 27.12
N PRO A 202 57.54 -11.56 27.98
CA PRO A 202 58.25 -11.83 29.25
C PRO A 202 57.36 -12.24 30.45
N PRO A 203 57.95 -12.78 31.54
CA PRO A 203 57.22 -13.37 32.67
C PRO A 203 56.63 -12.32 33.63
N ASP A 204 55.56 -12.75 34.32
CA ASP A 204 54.85 -12.26 35.52
C ASP A 204 55.09 -10.81 35.96
N TYR A 205 54.01 -10.10 36.35
CA TYR A 205 53.93 -9.42 37.65
C TYR A 205 52.62 -8.60 37.82
N TRP A 206 51.97 -8.82 38.98
CA TRP A 206 50.93 -8.06 39.70
C TRP A 206 49.49 -8.08 39.17
N VAL A 207 48.60 -8.82 39.84
CA VAL A 207 47.60 -8.23 40.78
C VAL A 207 47.25 -9.30 41.84
N ASP A 208 47.47 -8.96 43.11
CA ASP A 208 47.03 -9.74 44.27
C ASP A 208 45.51 -9.96 44.22
N LYS A 209 45.07 -11.22 44.19
CA LYS A 209 43.71 -11.57 44.54
C LYS A 209 43.60 -11.54 46.06
N ARG A 210 43.06 -10.45 46.60
CA ARG A 210 42.47 -10.50 47.93
C ARG A 210 41.02 -10.93 47.75
N ASP A 211 40.76 -12.14 48.23
CA ASP A 211 39.44 -12.73 48.40
C ASP A 211 38.73 -11.96 49.53
N ASP A 212 37.69 -11.18 49.19
CA ASP A 212 36.68 -10.74 50.15
C ASP A 212 35.43 -11.61 49.95
N ASP A 213 35.44 -12.78 50.59
CA ASP A 213 34.27 -13.59 50.83
C ASP A 213 33.44 -12.96 51.97
N GLU A 214 32.52 -12.07 51.64
CA GLU A 214 31.43 -11.64 52.54
C GLU A 214 30.07 -12.08 51.98
N LYS A 215 29.55 -13.20 52.49
CA LYS A 215 28.29 -13.27 53.28
C LYS A 215 27.73 -14.68 53.34
N GLY A 216 27.90 -15.30 54.50
CA GLY A 216 27.08 -16.39 54.99
C GLY A 216 26.69 -16.12 56.44
N ASN A 217 25.37 -16.05 56.68
CA ASN A 217 24.61 -15.82 57.92
C ASN A 217 24.54 -14.40 58.50
#